data_AF-A0A933N0L6-F1
#
_entry.id   AF-A0A933N0L6-F1
#
_cell.length_a   1.000
_cell.length_b   1.000
_cell.length_c   1.000
_cell.angle_alpha   90.00
_cell.angle_beta   90.00
_cell.angle_gamma   90.00
#
_symmetry.space_group_name_H-M   'P 1'
#
loop_
_entity.id
_entity.type
_entity.pdbx_description
1 polymer ?
#
loop_
_entity_poly.entity_id
_entity_poly.type
_entity_poly.pdbx_seq_one_letter_code
_entity_poly.pdbx_strand_id
1 'polypeptide(L)'
;MKRRVLAEAGVLTMMVFLVGCDEVKFNGTLGVRETITFAQEGEDRNICDQKPDPSNCRQAVNVVLNPGQFQTKVTLGKSGQQKYIKMEVKTSNSPTVIEMNFDKDIELGEHFVLKADQIKQAFDLAGDIATKVDRTQEETGMESCTYQTQEWVCRSAEAVKSEESDSEAFNDLAASVEELGEKYGPYPGPGQYYGPQPPVCHPVWVTRPGRQYVRFYYETTTKDIAARFVQSDKNLADYQGRSSRTEKIYTYQGQCY
;
A
#
# COMPACT_ATOMS: atom_id res chain seq x y z
N MET A 1 35.79 39.21 13.24
CA MET A 1 35.17 37.96 12.75
C MET A 1 33.71 38.22 12.40
N LYS A 2 33.37 38.33 11.12
CA LYS A 2 32.00 38.57 10.63
C LYS A 2 31.34 37.22 10.35
N ARG A 3 30.33 36.84 11.16
CA ARG A 3 29.45 35.70 10.84
C ARG A 3 28.57 36.09 9.65
N ARG A 4 28.73 35.41 8.53
CA ARG A 4 27.80 35.48 7.39
C ARG A 4 26.63 34.54 7.69
N VAL A 5 25.46 35.12 7.90
CA VAL A 5 24.18 34.41 7.88
C VAL A 5 23.93 34.06 6.41
N LEU A 6 23.95 32.78 6.07
CA LEU A 6 23.54 32.30 4.75
C LEU A 6 22.03 32.47 4.66
N ALA A 7 21.63 33.42 3.82
CA ALA A 7 20.26 33.65 3.44
C ALA A 7 19.67 32.39 2.79
N GLU A 8 18.44 32.13 3.19
CA GLU A 8 17.60 30.99 2.85
C GLU A 8 17.42 30.90 1.32
N ALA A 9 18.03 29.88 0.73
CA ALA A 9 17.72 29.47 -0.64
C ALA A 9 16.33 28.79 -0.61
N GLY A 10 15.43 29.34 -1.41
CA GLY A 10 14.02 28.97 -1.49
C GLY A 10 13.79 27.47 -1.49
N VAL A 11 13.04 27.02 -0.49
CA VAL A 11 12.40 25.72 -0.47
C VAL A 11 11.39 25.74 -1.62
N LEU A 12 11.78 25.14 -2.75
CA LEU A 12 10.84 24.64 -3.73
C LEU A 12 9.75 23.91 -2.96
N THR A 13 8.57 24.49 -2.93
CA THR A 13 7.34 23.88 -2.44
C THR A 13 7.11 22.67 -3.33
N MET A 14 7.75 21.55 -3.01
CA MET A 14 7.30 20.24 -3.44
C MET A 14 5.90 20.13 -2.84
N MET A 15 4.90 20.52 -3.64
CA MET A 15 3.55 20.03 -3.47
C MET A 15 3.68 18.52 -3.57
N VAL A 16 3.91 17.89 -2.42
CA VAL A 16 3.68 16.47 -2.20
C VAL A 16 2.18 16.31 -2.34
N PHE A 17 1.73 16.28 -3.59
CA PHE A 17 0.43 15.76 -3.92
C PHE A 17 0.41 14.35 -3.31
N LEU A 18 -0.49 14.14 -2.36
CA LEU A 18 -0.84 12.83 -1.82
C LEU A 18 -1.50 12.00 -2.95
N VAL A 19 -0.76 11.70 -4.03
CA VAL A 19 -1.23 10.88 -5.15
C VAL A 19 -1.08 9.38 -4.84
N GLY A 20 -0.42 9.03 -3.74
CA GLY A 20 -0.52 7.71 -3.13
C GLY A 20 -1.70 7.66 -2.17
N CYS A 21 -2.49 6.60 -2.23
CA CYS A 21 -3.62 6.26 -1.35
C CYS A 21 -3.21 6.04 0.13
N ASP A 22 -2.29 6.84 0.67
CA ASP A 22 -1.70 6.59 1.98
C ASP A 22 -2.53 7.23 3.07
N GLU A 23 -3.06 6.37 3.93
CA GLU A 23 -3.66 6.77 5.20
C GLU A 23 -2.63 7.50 6.06
N VAL A 24 -2.97 8.69 6.54
CA VAL A 24 -2.14 9.44 7.48
C VAL A 24 -2.66 9.20 8.89
N LYS A 25 -1.79 8.64 9.75
CA LYS A 25 -2.13 8.26 11.13
C LYS A 25 -1.47 9.22 12.11
N PHE A 26 -2.29 9.87 12.92
CA PHE A 26 -1.90 10.81 13.98
C PHE A 26 -2.15 10.17 15.34
N ASN A 27 -1.14 10.20 16.20
CA ASN A 27 -1.30 9.84 17.60
C ASN A 27 -1.35 11.13 18.43
N GLY A 28 -2.34 11.24 19.32
CA GLY A 28 -2.60 12.50 19.98
C GLY A 28 -3.55 12.41 21.17
N THR A 29 -4.07 13.57 21.56
CA THR A 29 -5.02 13.75 22.65
C THR A 29 -6.22 14.55 22.18
N LEU A 30 -7.42 14.07 22.54
CA LEU A 30 -8.68 14.77 22.36
C LEU A 30 -9.13 15.31 23.73
N GLY A 31 -9.21 16.63 23.86
CA GLY A 31 -9.78 17.31 25.02
C GLY A 31 -11.22 17.71 24.74
N VAL A 32 -12.17 17.03 25.35
CA VAL A 32 -13.60 17.32 25.28
C VAL A 32 -13.95 18.31 26.39
N ARG A 33 -14.43 19.49 26.01
CA ARG A 33 -14.82 20.56 26.96
C ARG A 33 -16.26 20.41 27.41
N GLU A 34 -17.12 20.00 26.48
CA GLU A 34 -18.55 19.78 26.70
C GLU A 34 -18.98 18.48 26.05
N THR A 35 -20.06 17.90 26.55
CA THR A 35 -20.59 16.66 25.98
C THR A 35 -20.83 16.84 24.49
N ILE A 36 -20.16 16.02 23.69
CA ILE A 36 -20.25 16.02 22.22
C ILE A 36 -20.87 14.69 21.77
N THR A 37 -21.78 14.76 20.81
CA THR A 37 -22.47 13.59 20.25
C THR A 37 -22.11 13.45 18.77
N PHE A 38 -21.59 12.28 18.40
CA PHE A 38 -21.27 11.92 17.03
C PHE A 38 -22.37 11.02 16.48
N ALA A 39 -22.97 11.42 15.36
CA ALA A 39 -23.92 10.59 14.63
C ALA A 39 -23.15 9.67 13.68
N GLN A 40 -23.37 8.37 13.78
CA GLN A 40 -22.70 7.36 12.95
C GLN A 40 -23.69 6.30 12.48
N GLU A 41 -23.37 5.61 11.39
CA GLU A 41 -24.08 4.40 10.99
C GLU A 41 -23.42 3.20 11.65
N GLY A 42 -24.13 2.53 12.55
CA GLY A 42 -23.69 1.31 13.22
C GLY A 42 -24.58 0.12 12.85
N GLU A 43 -24.00 -1.07 12.89
CA GLU A 43 -24.76 -2.32 12.83
C GLU A 43 -25.20 -2.69 14.24
N ASP A 44 -26.50 -2.68 14.50
CA ASP A 44 -27.06 -3.28 15.70
C ASP A 44 -27.29 -4.77 15.43
N ARG A 45 -26.39 -5.61 15.97
CA ARG A 45 -26.46 -7.07 15.80
C ARG A 45 -27.82 -7.65 16.21
N ASN A 46 -28.45 -7.11 17.26
CA ASN A 46 -29.74 -7.64 17.73
C ASN A 46 -30.85 -7.41 16.69
N ILE A 47 -30.72 -6.37 15.87
CA ILE A 47 -31.65 -6.02 14.81
C ILE A 47 -31.27 -6.73 13.51
N CYS A 48 -29.98 -6.85 13.21
CA CYS A 48 -29.47 -7.58 12.05
C CYS A 48 -29.88 -9.06 12.09
N ASP A 49 -29.80 -9.71 13.25
CA ASP A 49 -30.12 -11.14 13.40
C ASP A 49 -31.62 -11.46 13.21
N GLN A 50 -32.49 -10.44 13.30
CA GLN A 50 -33.94 -10.60 13.12
C GLN A 50 -34.43 -10.29 11.71
N LYS A 51 -33.59 -9.69 10.85
CA LYS A 51 -33.99 -9.33 9.49
C LYS A 51 -33.61 -10.43 8.49
N PRO A 52 -34.50 -10.78 7.55
CA PRO A 52 -34.19 -11.76 6.50
C PRO A 52 -33.12 -11.28 5.51
N ASP A 53 -32.86 -9.97 5.46
CA ASP A 53 -31.79 -9.37 4.64
C ASP A 53 -30.81 -8.57 5.53
N PRO A 54 -29.58 -9.06 5.75
CA PRO A 54 -28.58 -8.40 6.59
C PRO A 54 -28.01 -7.11 5.98
N SER A 55 -28.29 -6.83 4.69
CA SER A 55 -27.77 -5.62 4.04
C SER A 55 -28.47 -4.31 4.48
N ASN A 56 -29.60 -4.40 5.18
CA ASN A 56 -30.43 -3.24 5.56
C ASN A 56 -30.60 -3.09 7.09
N CYS A 57 -29.54 -3.38 7.85
CA CYS A 57 -29.55 -3.28 9.32
C CYS A 57 -28.69 -2.15 9.89
N ARG A 58 -28.14 -1.27 9.04
CA ARG A 58 -27.45 -0.07 9.50
C ARG A 58 -28.45 0.92 10.10
N GLN A 59 -28.17 1.36 11.33
CA GLN A 59 -28.97 2.37 12.03
C GLN A 59 -28.09 3.53 12.47
N ALA A 60 -28.71 4.69 12.66
CA ALA A 60 -28.05 5.82 13.27
C ALA A 60 -27.76 5.51 14.75
N VAL A 61 -26.49 5.37 15.08
CA VAL A 61 -25.98 5.20 16.44
C VAL A 61 -25.33 6.51 16.86
N ASN A 62 -25.71 7.00 18.04
CA ASN A 62 -25.10 8.17 18.65
C ASN A 62 -23.98 7.75 19.59
N VAL A 63 -22.76 8.19 19.32
CA VAL A 63 -21.61 8.03 20.21
C VAL A 63 -21.45 9.31 21.01
N VAL A 64 -21.61 9.23 22.33
CA VAL A 64 -21.53 10.38 23.23
C VAL A 64 -20.19 10.36 23.96
N LEU A 65 -19.43 11.46 23.86
CA LEU A 65 -18.23 11.67 24.67
C LEU A 65 -18.50 12.76 25.71
N ASN A 66 -18.29 12.42 26.98
CA ASN A 66 -18.37 13.35 28.09
C ASN A 66 -17.10 14.22 28.19
N PRO A 67 -17.15 15.36 28.90
CA PRO A 67 -15.98 16.18 29.15
C PRO A 67 -14.81 15.38 29.75
N GLY A 68 -13.59 15.63 29.27
CA GLY A 68 -12.40 14.90 29.67
C GLY A 68 -11.26 14.97 28.66
N GLN A 69 -10.13 14.33 28.98
CA GLN A 69 -9.00 14.18 28.06
C GLN A 69 -8.80 12.70 27.72
N PHE A 70 -8.71 12.41 26.42
CA PHE A 70 -8.64 11.03 25.92
C PHE A 70 -7.45 10.86 24.98
N GLN A 71 -6.68 9.79 25.17
CA GLN A 71 -5.72 9.34 24.16
C GLN A 71 -6.50 8.96 22.91
N THR A 72 -6.14 9.57 21.78
CA THR A 72 -6.89 9.44 20.54
C THR A 72 -5.95 9.26 19.37
N LYS A 73 -6.21 8.22 18.57
CA LYS A 73 -5.56 8.01 17.29
C LYS A 73 -6.51 8.45 16.18
N VAL A 74 -6.06 9.34 15.30
CA VAL A 74 -6.83 9.82 14.16
C VAL A 74 -6.20 9.31 12.88
N THR A 75 -7.01 8.75 11.99
CA THR A 75 -6.60 8.32 10.65
C THR A 75 -7.35 9.14 9.63
N LEU A 76 -6.62 9.83 8.75
CA LEU A 76 -7.17 10.49 7.57
C LEU A 76 -6.89 9.59 6.36
N GLY A 77 -7.92 9.21 5.63
CA GLY A 77 -7.77 8.29 4.50
C GLY A 77 -8.83 8.47 3.42
N LYS A 78 -8.81 7.56 2.46
CA LYS A 78 -9.76 7.50 1.35
C LYS A 78 -10.30 6.07 1.21
N SER A 79 -11.61 5.94 1.04
CA SER A 79 -12.30 4.68 0.77
C SER A 79 -13.19 4.87 -0.46
N GLY A 80 -12.77 4.26 -1.59
CA GLY A 80 -13.47 4.43 -2.87
C GLY A 80 -13.54 5.89 -3.33
N GLN A 81 -14.75 6.44 -3.40
CA GLN A 81 -15.02 7.83 -3.80
C GLN A 81 -15.17 8.79 -2.61
N GLN A 82 -14.97 8.32 -1.38
CA GLN A 82 -15.11 9.14 -0.17
C GLN A 82 -13.78 9.27 0.57
N LYS A 83 -13.59 10.42 1.22
CA LYS A 83 -12.54 10.59 2.23
C LYS A 83 -13.14 10.32 3.60
N TYR A 84 -12.30 9.90 4.54
CA TYR A 84 -12.75 9.58 5.89
C TYR A 84 -11.79 10.10 6.96
N ILE A 85 -12.36 10.43 8.11
CA ILE A 85 -11.67 10.68 9.37
C ILE A 85 -12.12 9.59 10.34
N LYS A 86 -11.19 8.72 10.74
CA LYS A 86 -11.44 7.68 11.75
C LYS A 86 -10.71 8.03 13.03
N MET A 87 -11.44 8.23 14.12
CA MET A 87 -10.92 8.49 15.46
C MET A 87 -11.10 7.25 16.33
N GLU A 88 -10.02 6.78 16.95
CA GLU A 88 -10.03 5.71 17.95
C GLU A 88 -9.77 6.36 19.32
N VAL A 89 -10.83 6.60 20.08
CA VAL A 89 -10.80 7.30 21.38
C VAL A 89 -10.75 6.27 22.51
N LYS A 90 -9.70 6.33 23.34
CA LYS A 90 -9.53 5.39 24.45
C LYS A 90 -10.39 5.80 25.66
N THR A 91 -11.59 5.23 25.76
CA THR A 91 -12.56 5.49 26.86
C THR A 91 -12.61 4.36 27.89
N SER A 92 -12.24 3.13 27.51
CA SER A 92 -12.27 1.94 28.37
C SER A 92 -11.31 0.83 27.87
N ASN A 93 -11.62 -0.44 28.12
CA ASN A 93 -10.86 -1.60 27.61
C ASN A 93 -10.93 -1.73 26.08
N SER A 94 -11.99 -1.23 25.45
CA SER A 94 -12.10 -1.12 24.00
C SER A 94 -12.12 0.36 23.59
N PRO A 95 -11.38 0.74 22.53
CA PRO A 95 -11.44 2.10 22.01
C PRO A 95 -12.81 2.34 21.35
N THR A 96 -13.39 3.49 21.64
CA THR A 96 -14.56 3.98 20.93
C THR A 96 -14.12 4.45 19.55
N VAL A 97 -14.65 3.83 18.50
CA VAL A 97 -14.36 4.22 17.12
C VAL A 97 -15.41 5.22 16.64
N ILE A 98 -14.94 6.32 16.06
CA ILE A 98 -15.76 7.35 15.44
C ILE A 98 -15.31 7.52 14.01
N GLU A 99 -16.20 7.30 13.05
CA GLU A 99 -15.91 7.47 11.64
C GLU A 99 -16.77 8.57 11.01
N MET A 100 -16.12 9.52 10.34
CA MET A 100 -16.76 10.61 9.61
C MET A 100 -16.34 10.51 8.15
N ASN A 101 -17.32 10.34 7.26
CA ASN A 101 -17.13 10.26 5.82
C ASN A 101 -17.53 11.57 5.15
N PHE A 102 -16.74 12.02 4.18
CA PHE A 102 -16.97 13.27 3.44
C PHE A 102 -16.53 13.14 1.98
N ASP A 103 -16.93 14.11 1.16
CA ASP A 103 -16.67 14.08 -0.28
C ASP A 103 -15.16 14.11 -0.59
N LYS A 104 -14.74 13.33 -1.59
CA LYS A 104 -13.36 13.30 -2.07
C LYS A 104 -12.88 14.64 -2.62
N ASP A 105 -13.79 15.49 -3.11
CA ASP A 105 -13.45 16.75 -3.75
C ASP A 105 -13.12 17.84 -2.71
N ILE A 106 -13.36 17.57 -1.42
CA ILE A 106 -12.94 18.44 -0.33
C ILE A 106 -11.47 18.21 -0.01
N GLU A 107 -10.63 19.21 -0.30
CA GLU A 107 -9.20 19.19 0.00
C GLU A 107 -8.93 19.58 1.46
N LEU A 108 -8.12 18.77 2.15
CA LEU A 108 -7.60 19.12 3.48
C LEU A 108 -6.23 19.78 3.27
N GLY A 109 -6.24 21.12 3.19
CA GLY A 109 -5.02 21.92 3.12
C GLY A 109 -4.34 22.10 4.48
N GLU A 110 -3.36 23.02 4.54
CA GLU A 110 -2.73 23.45 5.80
C GLU A 110 -3.76 24.03 6.78
N HIS A 111 -4.75 24.76 6.26
CA HIS A 111 -5.93 25.18 7.01
C HIS A 111 -7.15 24.47 6.40
N PHE A 112 -8.02 23.90 7.24
CA PHE A 112 -9.21 23.23 6.75
C PHE A 112 -10.44 23.56 7.60
N VAL A 113 -11.60 23.56 6.95
CA VAL A 113 -12.92 23.67 7.59
C VAL A 113 -13.84 22.68 6.90
N LEU A 114 -14.32 21.69 7.65
CA LEU A 114 -15.36 20.77 7.26
C LEU A 114 -16.65 21.19 7.95
N LYS A 115 -17.67 21.53 7.16
CA LYS A 115 -18.96 21.95 7.66
C LYS A 115 -19.78 20.76 8.15
N ALA A 116 -20.64 21.02 9.13
CA ALA A 116 -21.52 20.03 9.76
C ALA A 116 -22.26 19.14 8.76
N ASP A 117 -22.80 19.73 7.68
CA ASP A 117 -23.48 19.03 6.59
C ASP A 117 -22.53 18.15 5.74
N GLN A 118 -21.29 18.58 5.52
CA GLN A 118 -20.28 17.84 4.75
C GLN A 118 -19.81 16.56 5.46
N ILE A 119 -19.79 16.55 6.79
CA ILE A 119 -19.39 15.38 7.61
C ILE A 119 -20.58 14.69 8.29
N LYS A 120 -21.82 15.12 7.99
CA LYS A 120 -23.07 14.62 8.58
C LYS A 120 -23.07 14.65 10.11
N GLN A 121 -22.52 15.71 10.70
CA GLN A 121 -22.48 15.92 12.15
C GLN A 121 -23.27 17.17 12.55
N ALA A 122 -23.43 17.41 13.85
CA ALA A 122 -24.10 18.60 14.38
C ALA A 122 -23.13 19.78 14.63
N PHE A 123 -21.86 19.64 14.26
CA PHE A 123 -20.79 20.59 14.50
C PHE A 123 -19.88 20.68 13.27
N ASP A 124 -19.20 21.80 13.11
CA ASP A 124 -18.12 21.99 12.16
C ASP A 124 -16.82 21.42 12.75
N LEU A 125 -15.91 20.96 11.87
CA LEU A 125 -14.55 20.57 12.22
C LEU A 125 -13.57 21.50 11.51
N ALA A 126 -12.82 22.29 12.26
CA ALA A 126 -11.86 23.25 11.69
C ALA A 126 -10.50 23.08 12.33
N GLY A 127 -9.42 23.25 11.56
CA GLY A 127 -8.09 23.03 12.08
C GLY A 127 -6.96 23.33 11.12
N ASP A 128 -5.76 23.01 11.60
CA ASP A 128 -4.50 23.25 10.93
C ASP A 128 -3.67 21.94 10.85
N ILE A 129 -2.97 21.74 9.74
CA ILE A 129 -2.01 20.65 9.52
C ILE A 129 -0.66 21.27 9.13
N ALA A 130 0.24 21.40 10.10
CA ALA A 130 1.60 21.84 9.84
C ALA A 130 2.45 20.66 9.36
N THR A 131 3.12 20.82 8.21
CA THR A 131 4.02 19.79 7.66
C THR A 131 5.47 20.27 7.71
N LYS A 132 6.35 19.45 8.29
CA LYS A 132 7.79 19.67 8.35
C LYS A 132 8.50 18.51 7.66
N VAL A 133 9.43 18.83 6.76
CA VAL A 133 10.26 17.83 6.07
C VAL A 133 11.71 18.06 6.47
N ASP A 134 12.31 17.05 7.09
CA ASP A 134 13.72 17.03 7.46
C ASP A 134 14.45 15.99 6.60
N ARG A 135 15.66 16.32 6.13
CA ARG A 135 16.49 15.41 5.33
C ARG A 135 17.83 15.21 6.02
N THR A 136 18.31 13.98 6.07
CA THR A 136 19.68 13.69 6.49
C THR A 136 20.68 14.12 5.42
N GLN A 137 21.96 14.13 5.77
CA GLN A 137 23.00 14.17 4.76
C GLN A 137 22.92 12.90 3.89
N GLU A 138 23.36 13.01 2.64
CA GLU A 138 23.46 11.86 1.75
C GLU A 138 24.51 10.87 2.28
N GLU A 139 24.11 9.60 2.29
CA GLU A 139 24.90 8.45 2.65
C GLU A 139 25.17 7.59 1.42
N THR A 140 26.22 6.77 1.48
CA THR A 140 26.57 5.85 0.40
C THR A 140 26.82 4.47 0.98
N GLY A 141 26.44 3.42 0.25
CA GLY A 141 26.61 2.05 0.74
C GLY A 141 26.49 0.99 -0.36
N MET A 142 26.68 -0.27 0.05
CA MET A 142 26.39 -1.43 -0.78
C MET A 142 25.14 -2.12 -0.28
N GLU A 143 24.19 -2.41 -1.16
CA GLU A 143 22.96 -3.12 -0.84
C GLU A 143 22.81 -4.40 -1.63
N SER A 144 22.15 -5.39 -1.06
CA SER A 144 21.78 -6.61 -1.78
C SER A 144 20.78 -6.28 -2.88
N CYS A 145 20.97 -6.90 -4.03
CA CYS A 145 20.07 -6.83 -5.17
C CYS A 145 19.96 -8.19 -5.84
N THR A 146 19.08 -8.31 -6.82
CA THR A 146 19.00 -9.46 -7.71
C THR A 146 19.15 -9.00 -9.14
N TYR A 147 19.82 -9.80 -9.95
CA TYR A 147 19.95 -9.56 -11.38
C TYR A 147 19.68 -10.85 -12.15
N GLN A 148 19.25 -10.71 -13.40
CA GLN A 148 19.09 -11.83 -14.30
C GLN A 148 20.34 -11.96 -15.17
N THR A 149 20.86 -13.18 -15.27
CA THR A 149 21.94 -13.54 -16.18
C THR A 149 21.54 -14.75 -17.00
N GLN A 150 22.06 -14.84 -18.21
CA GLN A 150 21.85 -15.98 -19.09
C GLN A 150 22.90 -17.04 -18.78
N GLU A 151 22.46 -18.26 -18.47
CA GLU A 151 23.34 -19.40 -18.25
C GLU A 151 23.00 -20.52 -19.23
N TRP A 152 24.01 -21.29 -19.63
CA TRP A 152 23.81 -22.45 -20.48
C TRP A 152 23.54 -23.66 -19.61
N VAL A 153 22.34 -24.22 -19.72
CA VAL A 153 21.99 -25.49 -19.09
C VAL A 153 21.99 -26.57 -20.15
N CYS A 154 22.77 -27.62 -19.91
CA CYS A 154 22.86 -28.77 -20.79
C CYS A 154 22.08 -29.93 -20.15
N ARG A 155 21.07 -30.43 -20.86
CA ARG A 155 20.32 -31.63 -20.45
C ARG A 155 20.76 -32.81 -21.32
N SER A 156 20.76 -34.02 -20.75
CA SER A 156 20.96 -35.23 -21.55
C SER A 156 19.82 -35.34 -22.57
N ALA A 157 20.11 -35.83 -23.78
CA ALA A 157 19.13 -35.93 -24.85
C ALA A 157 17.92 -36.83 -24.49
N GLU A 158 18.07 -37.73 -23.51
CA GLU A 158 17.00 -38.59 -23.00
C GLU A 158 15.96 -37.83 -22.18
N ALA A 159 16.35 -36.76 -21.48
CA ALA A 159 15.44 -35.97 -20.64
C ALA A 159 14.60 -34.94 -21.44
N VAL A 160 14.97 -34.67 -22.70
CA VAL A 160 14.25 -33.71 -23.56
C VAL A 160 12.99 -34.35 -24.17
N LYS A 161 12.97 -35.67 -24.35
CA LYS A 161 11.84 -36.39 -24.96
C LYS A 161 10.60 -36.53 -24.06
N SER A 162 10.71 -36.27 -22.76
CA SER A 162 9.62 -36.45 -21.80
C SER A 162 8.78 -35.20 -21.51
N GLU A 163 9.17 -34.02 -22.01
CA GLU A 163 8.41 -32.77 -21.77
C GLU A 163 7.66 -32.26 -23.01
N GLU A 164 7.85 -32.86 -24.19
CA GLU A 164 7.16 -32.50 -25.44
C GLU A 164 5.89 -33.34 -25.75
N SER A 165 5.49 -34.27 -24.86
CA SER A 165 4.34 -35.16 -25.15
C SER A 165 2.97 -34.69 -24.65
N ASP A 166 2.86 -33.54 -23.98
CA ASP A 166 1.56 -33.00 -23.55
C ASP A 166 0.90 -32.08 -24.60
N SER A 167 1.16 -32.33 -25.89
CA SER A 167 0.39 -31.75 -27.01
C SER A 167 -0.54 -32.78 -27.67
N GLU A 168 -1.06 -33.76 -26.90
CA GLU A 168 -2.13 -34.68 -27.32
C GLU A 168 -3.50 -33.97 -27.47
N ALA A 169 -3.56 -32.98 -28.36
CA ALA A 169 -4.81 -32.40 -28.86
C ALA A 169 -4.89 -32.39 -30.41
N PHE A 170 -4.01 -33.10 -31.12
CA PHE A 170 -3.99 -33.11 -32.61
C PHE A 170 -4.04 -34.50 -33.28
N ASN A 171 -4.45 -35.55 -32.57
CA ASN A 171 -4.56 -36.92 -33.11
C ASN A 171 -5.87 -37.23 -33.87
N ASP A 172 -6.34 -36.31 -34.72
CA ASP A 172 -7.47 -36.57 -35.63
C ASP A 172 -7.03 -36.61 -37.12
N LEU A 173 -5.73 -36.75 -37.39
CA LEU A 173 -5.19 -36.65 -38.76
C LEU A 173 -4.16 -37.74 -39.16
N ALA A 174 -4.19 -38.92 -38.56
CA ALA A 174 -3.29 -40.04 -38.93
C ALA A 174 -3.99 -41.38 -39.18
N ALA A 175 -5.32 -41.41 -39.31
CA ALA A 175 -6.08 -42.55 -39.81
C ALA A 175 -6.00 -42.72 -41.35
N SER A 176 -4.94 -42.20 -41.99
CA SER A 176 -4.80 -42.19 -43.46
C SER A 176 -3.44 -42.68 -43.98
N VAL A 177 -2.63 -43.33 -43.13
CA VAL A 177 -1.39 -44.01 -43.56
C VAL A 177 -1.48 -45.51 -43.20
N GLU A 178 -2.64 -46.08 -43.46
CA GLU A 178 -2.94 -47.51 -43.39
C GLU A 178 -3.09 -48.06 -44.81
N GLU A 179 -2.10 -47.84 -45.67
CA GLU A 179 -1.95 -48.55 -46.95
C GLU A 179 -0.61 -48.11 -47.57
N LEU A 180 0.16 -49.06 -48.12
CA LEU A 180 1.49 -48.90 -48.75
C LEU A 180 2.70 -49.06 -47.80
N GLY A 181 2.91 -50.28 -47.29
CA GLY A 181 4.16 -50.61 -46.60
C GLY A 181 4.51 -52.09 -46.46
N GLU A 182 3.65 -53.03 -46.85
CA GLU A 182 4.02 -54.44 -46.99
C GLU A 182 4.86 -54.64 -48.28
N LYS A 183 6.19 -54.55 -48.19
CA LYS A 183 7.14 -55.24 -49.11
C LYS A 183 8.59 -54.92 -48.73
N TYR A 184 9.27 -55.88 -48.10
CA TYR A 184 10.74 -56.07 -48.06
C TYR A 184 11.61 -54.91 -47.52
N GLY A 185 12.11 -55.00 -46.28
CA GLY A 185 13.44 -55.57 -45.94
C GLY A 185 14.34 -54.45 -45.36
N PRO A 186 15.59 -54.67 -44.86
CA PRO A 186 16.40 -55.88 -44.70
C PRO A 186 16.88 -56.13 -43.24
N TYR A 187 17.67 -57.19 -43.06
CA TYR A 187 18.35 -57.66 -41.84
C TYR A 187 18.96 -56.54 -40.95
N PRO A 188 18.93 -56.69 -39.60
CA PRO A 188 19.69 -55.82 -38.71
C PRO A 188 21.19 -56.08 -38.91
N GLY A 189 21.85 -55.15 -39.59
CA GLY A 189 23.31 -55.08 -39.64
C GLY A 189 23.91 -54.92 -38.23
N PRO A 190 25.23 -55.18 -38.07
CA PRO A 190 25.89 -55.21 -36.76
C PRO A 190 25.62 -53.92 -35.99
N GLY A 191 25.17 -54.09 -34.74
CA GLY A 191 24.64 -53.04 -33.88
C GLY A 191 25.48 -51.77 -33.93
N GLN A 192 24.91 -50.73 -34.52
CA GLN A 192 25.47 -49.39 -34.42
C GLN A 192 25.38 -48.99 -32.95
N TYR A 193 26.53 -49.01 -32.29
CA TYR A 193 26.68 -48.44 -30.96
C TYR A 193 26.44 -46.94 -31.12
N TYR A 194 25.20 -46.50 -30.92
CA TYR A 194 24.90 -45.09 -30.74
C TYR A 194 25.58 -44.70 -29.43
N GLY A 195 26.79 -44.15 -29.55
CA GLY A 195 27.49 -43.55 -28.42
C GLY A 195 26.56 -42.54 -27.74
N PRO A 196 26.80 -42.25 -26.45
CA PRO A 196 25.96 -41.33 -25.70
C PRO A 196 25.75 -40.04 -26.49
N GLN A 197 24.48 -39.70 -26.75
CA GLN A 197 24.13 -38.49 -27.46
C GLN A 197 24.75 -37.29 -26.74
N PRO A 198 25.41 -36.36 -27.45
CA PRO A 198 25.96 -35.18 -26.81
C PRO A 198 24.82 -34.41 -26.13
N PRO A 199 25.06 -33.83 -24.95
CA PRO A 199 24.04 -33.10 -24.23
C PRO A 199 23.58 -31.89 -25.05
N VAL A 200 22.29 -31.60 -25.02
CA VAL A 200 21.70 -30.43 -25.70
C VAL A 200 21.70 -29.26 -24.72
N CYS A 201 22.44 -28.21 -25.07
CA CYS A 201 22.54 -27.00 -24.27
C CYS A 201 21.61 -25.92 -24.82
N HIS A 202 20.90 -25.24 -23.93
CA HIS A 202 20.11 -24.06 -24.27
C HIS A 202 20.32 -22.98 -23.20
N PRO A 203 20.19 -21.70 -23.57
CA PRO A 203 20.28 -20.63 -22.61
C PRO A 203 19.01 -20.56 -21.76
N VAL A 204 19.19 -20.34 -20.47
CA VAL A 204 18.10 -20.06 -19.52
C VAL A 204 18.42 -18.79 -18.74
N TRP A 205 17.40 -17.99 -18.46
CA TRP A 205 17.53 -16.84 -17.56
C TRP A 205 17.50 -17.32 -16.12
N VAL A 206 18.55 -17.03 -15.36
CA VAL A 206 18.62 -17.32 -13.93
C VAL A 206 18.73 -16.04 -13.12
N THR A 207 18.02 -15.99 -12.00
CA THR A 207 18.12 -14.89 -11.04
C THR A 207 19.27 -15.17 -10.08
N ARG A 208 20.26 -14.28 -10.04
CA ARG A 208 21.42 -14.35 -9.14
C ARG A 208 21.32 -13.25 -8.07
N PRO A 209 21.72 -13.54 -6.82
CA PRO A 209 21.90 -12.49 -5.82
C PRO A 209 23.18 -11.71 -6.17
N GLY A 210 23.13 -10.39 -6.00
CA GLY A 210 24.24 -9.50 -6.23
C GLY A 210 24.31 -8.39 -5.21
N ARG A 211 25.26 -7.46 -5.40
CA ARG A 211 25.33 -6.20 -4.66
C ARG A 211 25.37 -5.03 -5.64
N GLN A 212 24.74 -3.93 -5.23
CA GLN A 212 24.77 -2.67 -5.95
C GLN A 212 25.27 -1.56 -5.03
N TYR A 213 26.01 -0.62 -5.60
CA TYR A 213 26.35 0.63 -4.93
C TYR A 213 25.16 1.57 -4.96
N VAL A 214 24.82 2.17 -3.83
CA VAL A 214 23.70 3.10 -3.70
C VAL A 214 24.14 4.40 -3.02
N ARG A 215 23.47 5.49 -3.37
CA ARG A 215 23.49 6.75 -2.63
C ARG A 215 22.06 7.10 -2.25
N PHE A 216 21.85 7.50 -1.01
CA PHE A 216 20.52 7.78 -0.49
C PHE A 216 20.57 8.80 0.66
N TYR A 217 19.44 9.40 0.97
CA TYR A 217 19.23 10.11 2.24
C TYR A 217 17.92 9.63 2.87
N TYR A 218 17.79 9.83 4.18
CA TYR A 218 16.53 9.63 4.87
C TYR A 218 15.75 10.94 4.90
N GLU A 219 14.50 10.89 4.47
CA GLU A 219 13.55 11.99 4.58
C GLU A 219 12.54 11.68 5.66
N THR A 220 12.47 12.51 6.70
CA THR A 220 11.46 12.43 7.74
C THR A 220 10.42 13.52 7.53
N THR A 221 9.19 13.12 7.18
CA THR A 221 8.04 14.01 7.14
C THR A 221 7.30 13.93 8.46
N THR A 222 7.24 15.04 9.19
CA THR A 222 6.45 15.20 10.41
C THR A 222 5.24 16.06 10.11
N LYS A 223 4.05 15.61 10.54
CA LYS A 223 2.80 16.37 10.42
C LYS A 223 2.19 16.56 11.80
N ASP A 224 1.98 17.81 12.19
CA ASP A 224 1.28 18.17 13.41
C ASP A 224 -0.11 18.68 13.05
N ILE A 225 -1.14 18.09 13.64
CA ILE A 225 -2.54 18.47 13.44
C ILE A 225 -3.11 19.08 14.71
N ALA A 226 -3.82 20.19 14.56
CA ALA A 226 -4.63 20.80 15.61
C ALA A 226 -6.04 21.02 15.04
N ALA A 227 -7.07 20.41 15.63
CA ALA A 227 -8.44 20.51 15.14
C ALA A 227 -9.40 20.86 16.27
N ARG A 228 -10.48 21.57 15.94
CA ARG A 228 -11.50 22.07 16.85
C ARG A 228 -12.87 21.66 16.34
N PHE A 229 -13.69 21.17 17.27
CA PHE A 229 -15.09 20.80 17.03
C PHE A 229 -15.96 21.96 17.47
N VAL A 230 -16.59 22.67 16.52
CA VAL A 230 -17.28 23.94 16.77
C VAL A 230 -18.76 23.85 16.46
N GLN A 231 -19.62 24.26 17.40
CA GLN A 231 -21.06 24.34 17.20
C GLN A 231 -21.57 25.70 17.68
N SER A 232 -22.19 26.49 16.80
CA SER A 232 -22.73 27.81 17.14
C SER A 232 -21.71 28.71 17.85
N ASP A 233 -20.50 28.83 17.28
CA ASP A 233 -19.34 29.55 17.82
C ASP A 233 -18.76 29.02 19.14
N LYS A 234 -19.29 27.91 19.66
CA LYS A 234 -18.80 27.24 20.86
C LYS A 234 -17.82 26.13 20.49
N ASN A 235 -16.67 26.10 21.14
CA ASN A 235 -15.71 25.01 21.02
C ASN A 235 -16.07 23.85 21.94
N LEU A 236 -16.50 22.72 21.37
CA LEU A 236 -16.90 21.51 22.08
C LEU A 236 -15.71 20.63 22.45
N ALA A 237 -14.71 20.54 21.57
CA ALA A 237 -13.52 19.73 21.80
C ALA A 237 -12.32 20.21 20.95
N ASP A 238 -11.11 19.93 21.44
CA ASP A 238 -9.85 20.19 20.77
C ASP A 238 -9.09 18.87 20.57
N TYR A 239 -8.63 18.59 19.37
CA TYR A 239 -7.70 17.50 19.08
C TYR A 239 -6.32 18.06 18.73
N GLN A 240 -5.28 17.46 19.30
CA GLN A 240 -3.90 17.69 18.89
C GLN A 240 -3.20 16.35 18.69
N GLY A 241 -2.52 16.19 17.56
CA GLY A 241 -1.84 14.95 17.23
C GLY A 241 -0.63 15.15 16.34
N ARG A 242 0.23 14.13 16.31
CA ARG A 242 1.43 14.09 15.49
C ARG A 242 1.48 12.81 14.68
N SER A 243 1.88 12.95 13.42
CA SER A 243 2.28 11.86 12.53
C SER A 243 3.74 12.05 12.15
N SER A 244 4.49 10.97 12.01
CA SER A 244 5.86 11.01 11.51
C SER A 244 6.11 9.79 10.66
N ARG A 245 6.73 9.99 9.49
CA ARG A 245 7.11 8.95 8.56
C ARG A 245 8.52 9.25 8.07
N THR A 246 9.38 8.23 8.14
CA THR A 246 10.73 8.30 7.60
C THR A 246 10.84 7.37 6.42
N GLU A 247 11.36 7.88 5.31
CA GLU A 247 11.56 7.14 4.08
C GLU A 247 13.01 7.23 3.64
N LYS A 248 13.48 6.20 2.96
CA LYS A 248 14.80 6.17 2.34
C LYS A 248 14.65 6.54 0.87
N ILE A 249 15.24 7.66 0.47
CA ILE A 249 15.17 8.18 -0.89
C ILE A 249 16.51 7.93 -1.58
N TYR A 250 16.51 7.12 -2.63
CA TYR A 250 17.70 6.85 -3.42
C TYR A 250 17.97 8.02 -4.38
N THR A 251 19.18 8.57 -4.31
CA THR A 251 19.69 9.55 -5.29
C THR A 251 20.49 8.87 -6.40
N TYR A 252 20.98 7.65 -6.14
CA TYR A 252 21.67 6.83 -7.12
C TYR A 252 21.51 5.34 -6.80
N GLN A 253 21.28 4.53 -7.83
CA GLN A 253 21.31 3.07 -7.77
C GLN A 253 22.22 2.56 -8.90
N GLY A 254 23.31 1.90 -8.52
CA GLY A 254 24.28 1.35 -9.46
C GLY A 254 23.81 0.06 -10.12
N GLN A 255 24.66 -0.49 -11.00
CA GLN A 255 24.43 -1.82 -11.54
C GLN A 255 24.58 -2.88 -10.44
N CYS A 256 23.73 -3.90 -10.51
CA CYS A 256 23.79 -5.08 -9.66
C CYS A 256 24.78 -6.09 -10.25
N TYR A 257 25.75 -6.53 -9.45
CA TYR A 257 26.76 -7.54 -9.83
C TYR A 257 26.83 -8.66 -8.81
#